data_AF-A0AA51MYZ5-F1
#
_entry.id   AF-A0AA51MYZ5-F1
#
_cell.length_a   1.000
_cell.length_b   1.000
_cell.length_c   1.000
_cell.angle_alpha   90.00
_cell.angle_beta   90.00
_cell.angle_gamma   90.00
#
_symmetry.space_group_name_H-M   'P 1'
#
loop_
_entity.id
_entity.type
_entity.pdbx_description
1 polymer ?
#
loop_
_entity_poly.entity_id
_entity_poly.type
_entity_poly.pdbx_seq_one_letter_code
_entity_poly.pdbx_strand_id
1 'polypeptide(L)' 'MEGSAYVNQAAITGESIPINRNIDDGVFSGTIIESGYLVIEATKVGR' A
#
# COMPACT_ATOMS: atom_id res chain seq x y z
N MET A 1 12.15 -6.72 -3.10
CA MET A 1 10.94 -5.88 -3.12
C MET A 1 10.88 -5.23 -4.50
N GLU A 2 9.73 -5.25 -5.17
CA GLU A 2 9.59 -4.84 -6.58
C GLU A 2 8.22 -4.20 -6.85
N GLY A 3 8.13 -3.36 -7.88
CA GLY A 3 6.88 -2.78 -8.36
C GLY A 3 6.62 -1.33 -7.95
N SER A 4 5.51 -0.79 -8.44
CA SER A 4 4.96 0.52 -8.11
C SER A 4 3.44 0.43 -8.23
N ALA A 5 2.73 1.00 -7.26
CA ALA A 5 1.27 1.00 -7.26
C ALA A 5 0.68 2.30 -6.74
N TYR A 6 -0.53 2.60 -7.22
CA TYR A 6 -1.40 3.58 -6.59
C TYR A 6 -2.24 2.88 -5.54
N VAL A 7 -2.09 3.33 -4.29
CA VAL A 7 -2.70 2.72 -3.12
C VAL A 7 -3.70 3.68 -2.52
N ASN A 8 -4.93 3.21 -2.35
CA ASN A 8 -5.98 3.90 -1.62
C ASN A 8 -5.87 3.56 -0.12
N GLN A 9 -5.66 4.58 0.70
CA GLN A 9 -5.57 4.47 2.15
C GLN A 9 -6.75 5.15 2.86
N ALA A 10 -7.84 5.49 2.17
CA ALA A 10 -9.00 6.18 2.74
C ALA A 10 -9.60 5.43 3.94
N ALA A 11 -9.57 4.10 3.92
CA ALA A 11 -10.04 3.26 5.03
C ALA A 11 -9.19 3.40 6.31
N ILE A 12 -7.96 3.90 6.20
CA ILE A 12 -7.00 4.06 7.30
C ILE A 12 -6.81 5.54 7.65
N THR A 13 -6.54 6.40 6.67
CA THR A 13 -6.18 7.82 6.87
C THR A 13 -7.34 8.79 6.62
N GLY A 14 -8.41 8.36 5.93
CA GLY A 14 -9.50 9.23 5.51
C GLY A 14 -9.24 10.01 4.22
N GLU A 15 -8.09 9.80 3.57
CA GLU A 15 -7.73 10.50 2.33
C GLU A 15 -8.19 9.71 1.10
N SER A 16 -9.11 10.29 0.32
CA SER A 16 -9.67 9.66 -0.88
C SER A 16 -8.77 9.72 -2.12
N ILE A 17 -7.63 10.42 -2.05
CA ILE A 17 -6.70 10.54 -3.18
C ILE A 17 -5.72 9.37 -3.11
N PRO A 18 -5.66 8.49 -4.13
CA PRO A 18 -4.68 7.41 -4.16
C PRO A 18 -3.25 7.96 -4.19
N ILE A 19 -2.38 7.38 -3.37
CA ILE A 19 -0.97 7.77 -3.29
C ILE A 19 -0.10 6.77 -4.04
N ASN A 20 0.91 7.27 -4.75
CA ASN A 20 1.92 6.41 -5.36
C ASN A 20 2.80 5.81 -4.27
N ARG A 21 3.02 4.50 -4.34
CA ARG A 21 3.89 3.75 -3.44
C ARG A 21 4.93 3.00 -4.26
N ASN A 22 6.17 3.09 -3.82
CA ASN A 22 7.32 2.39 -4.40
C ASN A 22 7.94 1.43 -3.39
N ILE A 23 8.97 0.72 -3.83
CA ILE A 23 9.65 -0.36 -3.12
C ILE A 23 10.07 0.01 -1.68
N ASP A 24 10.52 1.24 -1.46
CA ASP A 24 11.00 1.69 -0.14
C ASP A 24 9.89 2.28 0.74
N ASP A 25 8.66 2.36 0.23
CA ASP A 25 7.54 2.91 0.97
C ASP A 25 6.84 1.84 1.82
N GLY A 26 6.58 2.19 3.08
CA GLY A 26 5.73 1.39 3.94
C GLY A 26 4.27 1.39 3.48
N VAL A 27 3.61 0.24 3.59
CA VAL A 27 2.16 0.09 3.37
C VAL A 27 1.46 -0.44 4.61
N PHE A 28 0.20 -0.05 4.80
CA PHE A 28 -0.62 -0.54 5.90
C PHE A 28 -1.52 -1.70 5.44
N SER A 29 -1.72 -2.67 6.33
CA SER A 29 -2.75 -3.70 6.13
C SER A 29 -4.12 -3.06 6.01
N GLY A 30 -4.94 -3.52 5.06
CA GLY A 30 -6.28 -2.97 4.82
C GLY A 30 -6.33 -1.82 3.81
N THR A 31 -5.20 -1.45 3.22
CA THR A 31 -5.16 -0.54 2.06
C THR A 31 -5.45 -1.31 0.76
N ILE A 32 -5.95 -0.62 -0.25
CA ILE A 32 -6.37 -1.23 -1.53
C ILE A 32 -5.47 -0.72 -2.65
N ILE A 33 -4.92 -1.62 -3.47
CA ILE A 33 -4.23 -1.25 -4.70
C ILE A 33 -5.28 -0.94 -5.78
N GLU A 34 -5.27 0.27 -6.32
CA GLU A 34 -6.15 0.66 -7.43
C GLU A 34 -5.51 0.43 -8.80
N SER A 35 -4.19 0.59 -8.92
CA SER A 35 -3.46 0.36 -10.17
C SER A 35 -2.00 -0.01 -9.90
N GLY A 36 -1.42 -0.87 -10.75
CA GLY A 36 -0.06 -1.37 -10.61
C GLY A 36 0.03 -2.62 -9.72
N TYR A 37 1.23 -2.90 -9.21
CA TYR A 37 1.48 -4.02 -8.31
C TYR A 37 2.67 -3.73 -7.40
N LEU A 38 2.69 -4.39 -6.24
CA LEU A 38 3.80 -4.33 -5.29
C LEU A 38 4.14 -5.73 -4.78
N VAL A 39 5.43 -6.05 -4.77
CA VAL A 39 6.00 -7.22 -4.10
C VAL A 39 6.71 -6.71 -2.85
N ILE A 40 6.11 -6.97 -1.70
CA ILE A 40 6.54 -6.45 -0.39
C ILE A 40 6.86 -7.58 0.59
N GLU A 41 7.75 -7.29 1.53
CA GLU A 41 8.03 -8.16 2.67
C GLU A 41 7.06 -7.83 3.82
N ALA A 42 6.44 -8.85 4.40
CA ALA A 42 5.54 -8.67 5.54
C ALA A 42 6.36 -8.45 6.82
N THR A 43 6.35 -7.21 7.34
CA THR A 43 7.06 -6.86 8.59
C THR A 43 6.26 -7.16 9.86
N LYS A 44 4.93 -7.22 9.74
CA LYS A 44 3.99 -7.62 10.80
C LYS A 44 2.85 -8.39 10.17
N VAL A 45 2.42 -9.46 10.83
CA VAL A 45 1.25 -10.26 10.46
C VAL A 45 0.26 -10.27 11.62
N GLY A 46 -1.01 -10.59 11.33
CA GLY A 46 -2.07 -10.70 12.35
C GLY A 46 -1.71 -11.70 13.46
N ARG A 47 -2.39 -11.58 14.60
CA ARG A 47 -2.25 -12.50 15.74
C ARG A 47 -3.10 -13.75 15.54
#